data_AF-A0A0F8XKJ6-F1
#
_entry.id   AF-A0A0F8XKJ6-F1
#
_cell.length_a   1.000
_cell.length_b   1.000
_cell.length_c   1.000
_cell.angle_alpha   90.00
_cell.angle_beta   90.00
_cell.angle_gamma   90.00
#
_symmetry.space_group_name_H-M   'P 1'
#
loop_
_entity.id
_entity.type
_entity.pdbx_description
1 polymer ?
#
loop_
_entity_poly.entity_id
_entity_poly.type
_entity_poly.pdbx_seq_one_letter_code
_entity_poly.pdbx_strand_id
1 'polypeptide(L)'
;VSGSLNLSAPPPKLNYSWGETTFTESRVLLWVDDSYVVNDSGSFNDVYKMDYFTYNVSGGYVVKEDRVIYTDANFTSRINVTTSGNSTISINIDVFRVNLDYDNKIDFYWFAAKNSTLEYEYYLTKRVEEYEYYEETHRRIESEFEKFNLTTWETMGTWNETSDVYEEINVTHTKKEEWYPFFDHMYYTSEFIMPLILTVQIFKTQRNDRMAWANLFFNFLIYEDEDQNGILSVGI
;
A
#
# COMPACT_ATOMS: atom_id res chain seq x y z
N VAL A 1 26.01 -39.45 -40.56
CA VAL A 1 26.15 -40.50 -39.54
C VAL A 1 24.79 -40.68 -38.88
N SER A 2 24.11 -41.78 -39.18
CA SER A 2 22.75 -42.09 -38.71
C SER A 2 22.82 -42.87 -37.40
N GLY A 3 22.68 -42.20 -36.26
CA GLY A 3 22.52 -42.86 -34.97
C GLY A 3 21.05 -43.11 -34.68
N SER A 4 20.58 -44.36 -34.79
CA SER A 4 19.22 -44.70 -34.37
C SER A 4 19.14 -44.68 -32.84
N LEU A 5 18.07 -44.11 -32.28
CA LEU A 5 17.71 -44.16 -30.85
C LEU A 5 17.65 -45.58 -30.26
N ASN A 6 17.60 -46.62 -31.11
CA ASN A 6 17.58 -48.03 -30.70
C ASN A 6 18.98 -48.60 -30.39
N LEU A 7 20.07 -47.85 -30.65
CA LEU A 7 21.45 -48.27 -30.38
C LEU A 7 22.13 -47.46 -29.26
N SER A 8 21.43 -46.50 -28.64
CA SER A 8 21.94 -45.82 -27.46
C SER A 8 21.89 -46.76 -26.26
N ALA A 9 22.95 -46.77 -25.44
CA ALA A 9 22.89 -47.41 -24.13
C ALA A 9 21.64 -46.92 -23.39
N PRO A 10 20.91 -47.82 -22.69
CA PRO A 10 19.78 -47.38 -21.87
C PRO A 10 20.27 -46.26 -20.95
N PRO A 11 19.49 -45.17 -20.81
CA PRO A 11 19.91 -44.07 -19.96
C PRO A 11 20.24 -44.62 -18.57
N PRO A 12 21.33 -44.16 -17.94
CA PRO A 12 21.74 -44.66 -16.64
C PRO A 12 20.55 -44.57 -15.68
N LYS A 13 20.31 -45.67 -14.96
CA LYS A 13 19.19 -45.77 -14.03
C LYS A 13 19.38 -44.70 -12.96
N LEU A 14 18.53 -43.68 -13.01
CA LEU A 14 18.63 -42.51 -12.15
C LEU A 14 18.10 -42.90 -10.77
N ASN A 15 18.99 -43.00 -9.78
CA ASN A 15 18.57 -43.26 -8.42
C ASN A 15 18.03 -41.95 -7.83
N TYR A 16 16.84 -42.02 -7.25
CA TYR A 16 16.24 -40.89 -6.58
C TYR A 16 15.66 -41.31 -5.23
N SER A 17 15.70 -40.40 -4.27
CA SER A 17 15.04 -40.55 -2.98
C SER A 17 14.20 -39.31 -2.69
N TRP A 18 13.05 -39.52 -2.07
CA TRP A 18 12.16 -38.47 -1.58
C TRP A 18 12.29 -38.39 -0.06
N GLY A 19 12.54 -37.21 0.47
CA GLY A 19 12.48 -36.92 1.90
C GLY A 19 11.52 -35.77 2.18
N GLU A 20 10.72 -35.89 3.24
CA GLU A 20 9.98 -34.74 3.78
C GLU A 20 10.94 -33.90 4.64
N THR A 21 10.88 -32.58 4.49
CA THR A 21 11.59 -31.61 5.34
C THR A 21 10.74 -30.37 5.51
N THR A 22 11.06 -29.54 6.49
CA THR A 22 10.31 -28.32 6.80
C THR A 22 11.26 -27.13 6.75
N PHE A 23 10.92 -26.13 5.94
CA PHE A 23 11.62 -24.85 5.90
C PHE A 23 10.89 -23.85 6.79
N THR A 24 11.61 -23.25 7.73
CA THR A 24 11.11 -22.17 8.56
C THR A 24 12.04 -20.99 8.44
N GLU A 25 11.50 -19.83 8.06
CA GLU A 25 12.24 -18.58 7.98
C GLU A 25 11.41 -17.47 8.61
N SER A 26 12.07 -16.58 9.35
CA SER A 26 11.43 -15.38 9.89
C SER A 26 12.30 -14.17 9.63
N ARG A 27 11.70 -13.11 9.12
CA ARG A 27 12.36 -11.83 8.88
C ARG A 27 11.68 -10.74 9.69
N VAL A 28 12.49 -10.04 10.48
CA VAL A 28 12.07 -8.86 11.24
C VAL A 28 12.60 -7.62 10.53
N LEU A 29 11.70 -6.71 10.20
CA LEU A 29 11.99 -5.41 9.65
C LEU A 29 11.65 -4.38 10.73
N LEU A 30 12.63 -3.56 11.10
CA LEU A 30 12.49 -2.48 12.07
C LEU A 30 12.61 -1.16 11.33
N TRP A 31 11.74 -0.20 11.63
CA TRP A 31 11.89 1.18 11.20
C TRP A 31 11.79 2.11 12.41
N VAL A 32 12.67 3.10 12.45
CA VAL A 32 12.79 4.02 13.58
C VAL A 32 12.82 5.43 13.04
N ASP A 33 11.76 6.17 13.33
CA ASP A 33 11.56 7.55 12.89
C ASP A 33 11.71 7.70 11.37
N ASP A 34 11.26 6.69 10.62
CA ASP A 34 11.18 6.76 9.17
C ASP A 34 10.11 7.78 8.77
N SER A 35 10.50 8.69 7.89
CA SER A 35 9.66 9.81 7.48
C SER A 35 9.40 9.82 5.98
N TYR A 36 8.20 10.24 5.61
CA TYR A 36 7.84 10.55 4.25
C TYR A 36 7.03 11.83 4.20
N VAL A 37 7.17 12.56 3.10
CA VAL A 37 6.49 13.83 2.88
C VAL A 37 5.52 13.66 1.72
N VAL A 38 4.26 14.02 1.96
CA VAL A 38 3.22 14.14 0.93
C VAL A 38 2.96 15.61 0.72
N ASN A 39 3.30 16.10 -0.46
CA ASN A 39 2.99 17.47 -0.88
C ASN A 39 1.89 17.41 -1.93
N ASP A 40 0.91 18.30 -1.79
CA ASP A 40 -0.09 18.50 -2.82
C ASP A 40 -0.31 20.00 -3.02
N SER A 41 -0.58 20.39 -4.25
CA SER A 41 -0.90 21.77 -4.58
C SER A 41 -1.75 21.81 -5.83
N GLY A 42 -2.64 22.79 -5.88
CA GLY A 42 -3.52 22.93 -7.00
C GLY A 42 -4.42 24.13 -6.88
N SER A 43 -5.38 24.16 -7.80
CA SER A 43 -6.46 25.11 -7.79
C SER A 43 -7.78 24.39 -8.01
N PHE A 44 -8.85 24.93 -7.44
CA PHE A 44 -10.19 24.47 -7.73
C PHE A 44 -11.12 25.65 -7.93
N ASN A 45 -12.09 25.45 -8.81
CA ASN A 45 -13.16 26.40 -9.04
C ASN A 45 -14.47 25.68 -8.74
N ASP A 46 -15.35 26.31 -7.97
CA ASP A 46 -16.64 25.74 -7.61
C ASP A 46 -17.76 26.78 -7.75
N VAL A 47 -18.93 26.30 -8.16
CA VAL A 47 -20.13 27.12 -8.29
C VAL A 47 -21.30 26.38 -7.67
N TYR A 48 -21.84 26.94 -6.59
CA TYR A 48 -22.99 26.37 -5.90
C TYR A 48 -24.03 27.44 -5.58
N LYS A 49 -25.27 26.98 -5.41
CA LYS A 49 -26.43 27.82 -5.12
C LYS A 49 -26.95 27.50 -3.73
N MET A 50 -27.40 28.53 -3.02
CA MET A 50 -28.01 28.40 -1.72
C MET A 50 -29.17 29.37 -1.59
N ASP A 51 -30.19 28.96 -0.86
CA ASP A 51 -31.34 29.79 -0.49
C ASP A 51 -31.41 29.97 1.02
N TYR A 52 -31.69 31.20 1.45
CA TYR A 52 -31.78 31.56 2.87
C TYR A 52 -33.05 32.35 3.13
N PHE A 53 -33.72 32.05 4.25
CA PHE A 53 -34.85 32.83 4.74
C PHE A 53 -34.49 33.50 6.05
N THR A 54 -34.58 34.83 6.09
CA THR A 54 -34.40 35.62 7.30
C THR A 54 -35.72 36.24 7.72
N TYR A 55 -36.21 35.89 8.91
CA TYR A 55 -37.49 36.35 9.44
C TYR A 55 -37.32 37.56 10.34
N ASN A 56 -38.04 38.65 10.05
CA ASN A 56 -38.13 39.82 10.92
C ASN A 56 -39.56 39.97 11.45
N VAL A 57 -39.83 39.31 12.58
CA VAL A 57 -41.17 39.22 13.18
C VAL A 57 -41.66 40.59 13.66
N SER A 58 -40.79 41.42 14.24
CA SER A 58 -41.16 42.78 14.69
C SER A 58 -41.40 43.73 13.52
N GLY A 59 -40.69 43.55 12.41
CA GLY A 59 -40.90 44.29 11.17
C GLY A 59 -42.05 43.77 10.30
N GLY A 60 -42.60 42.59 10.60
CA GLY A 60 -43.73 41.99 9.87
C GLY A 60 -43.36 41.49 8.47
N TYR A 61 -42.11 41.10 8.23
CA TYR A 61 -41.66 40.60 6.91
C TYR A 61 -40.67 39.44 7.00
N VAL A 62 -40.51 38.71 5.91
CA VAL A 62 -39.44 37.72 5.68
C VAL A 62 -38.66 38.13 4.44
N VAL A 63 -37.34 37.92 4.44
CA VAL A 63 -36.48 38.10 3.27
C VAL A 63 -35.98 36.73 2.84
N LYS A 64 -36.23 36.36 1.60
CA LYS A 64 -35.58 35.25 0.91
C LYS A 64 -34.37 35.80 0.18
N GLU A 65 -33.24 35.11 0.29
CA GLU A 65 -32.03 35.35 -0.50
C GLU A 65 -31.75 34.10 -1.31
N ASP A 66 -31.77 34.21 -2.64
CA ASP A 66 -31.23 33.19 -3.54
C ASP A 66 -29.83 33.64 -3.97
N ARG A 67 -28.79 32.96 -3.47
CA ARG A 67 -27.40 33.30 -3.78
C ARG A 67 -26.71 32.25 -4.64
N VAL A 68 -25.97 32.73 -5.63
CA VAL A 68 -24.99 31.97 -6.41
C VAL A 68 -23.60 32.36 -5.95
N ILE A 69 -22.81 31.38 -5.56
CA ILE A 69 -21.45 31.59 -5.05
C ILE A 69 -20.49 30.97 -6.05
N TYR A 70 -19.60 31.80 -6.59
CA TYR A 70 -18.47 31.39 -7.43
C TYR A 70 -17.23 31.45 -6.56
N THR A 71 -16.51 30.34 -6.45
CA THR A 71 -15.27 30.23 -5.67
C THR A 71 -14.14 29.88 -6.61
N ASP A 72 -13.05 30.63 -6.56
CA ASP A 72 -11.77 30.31 -7.17
C ASP A 72 -10.72 30.23 -6.05
N ALA A 73 -10.07 29.08 -5.92
CA ALA A 73 -9.15 28.80 -4.83
C ALA A 73 -7.83 28.25 -5.34
N ASN A 74 -6.73 28.68 -4.73
CA ASN A 74 -5.41 28.05 -4.86
C ASN A 74 -5.01 27.50 -3.51
N PHE A 75 -4.51 26.27 -3.46
CA PHE A 75 -4.06 25.66 -2.22
C PHE A 75 -2.70 25.00 -2.36
N THR A 76 -2.00 24.93 -1.23
CA THR A 76 -0.83 24.08 -1.01
C THR A 76 -1.00 23.35 0.30
N SER A 77 -0.67 22.06 0.31
CA SER A 77 -0.65 21.23 1.49
C SER A 77 0.66 20.47 1.58
N ARG A 78 1.16 20.34 2.80
CA ARG A 78 2.34 19.56 3.10
C ARG A 78 2.07 18.75 4.35
N ILE A 79 2.21 17.45 4.22
CA ILE A 79 2.05 16.49 5.29
C ILE A 79 3.37 15.77 5.47
N ASN A 80 4.01 15.96 6.61
CA ASN A 80 5.17 15.19 7.00
C ASN A 80 4.72 14.13 8.01
N VAL A 81 4.93 12.86 7.66
CA VAL A 81 4.55 11.73 8.50
C VAL A 81 5.82 11.02 8.94
N THR A 82 6.01 10.88 10.25
CA THR A 82 7.11 10.11 10.86
C THR A 82 6.55 8.91 11.61
N THR A 83 7.08 7.73 11.35
CA THR A 83 6.63 6.48 11.95
C THR A 83 7.76 5.65 12.54
N SER A 84 7.46 4.89 13.58
CA SER A 84 8.35 3.86 14.13
C SER A 84 7.56 2.60 14.40
N GLY A 85 8.20 1.45 14.23
CA GLY A 85 7.51 0.18 14.34
C GLY A 85 8.38 -1.00 13.90
N ASN A 86 7.73 -2.14 13.83
CA ASN A 86 8.33 -3.33 13.27
C ASN A 86 7.30 -4.17 12.50
N SER A 87 7.81 -5.00 11.61
CA SER A 87 7.03 -6.03 10.96
C SER A 87 7.80 -7.33 10.96
N THR A 88 7.14 -8.42 11.31
CA THR A 88 7.68 -9.77 11.24
C THR A 88 6.93 -10.53 10.16
N ILE A 89 7.66 -11.13 9.23
CA ILE A 89 7.10 -12.12 8.30
C ILE A 89 7.73 -13.45 8.65
N SER A 90 6.91 -14.42 9.03
CA SER A 90 7.32 -15.79 9.29
C SER A 90 6.68 -16.72 8.26
N ILE A 91 7.47 -17.60 7.69
CA ILE A 91 7.04 -18.58 6.71
C ILE A 91 7.46 -19.96 7.20
N ASN A 92 6.51 -20.88 7.22
CA ASN A 92 6.74 -22.30 7.47
C ASN A 92 6.21 -23.09 6.28
N ILE A 93 7.05 -23.93 5.66
CA ILE A 93 6.70 -24.71 4.47
C ILE A 93 7.21 -26.14 4.66
N ASP A 94 6.29 -27.09 4.75
CA ASP A 94 6.61 -28.50 4.58
C ASP A 94 6.87 -28.78 3.11
N VAL A 95 8.06 -29.28 2.78
CA VAL A 95 8.44 -29.62 1.41
C VAL A 95 8.91 -31.06 1.25
N PHE A 96 8.63 -31.62 0.09
CA PHE A 96 9.31 -32.82 -0.37
C PHE A 96 10.61 -32.44 -1.08
N ARG A 97 11.76 -32.90 -0.55
CA ARG A 97 13.07 -32.81 -1.19
C ARG A 97 13.33 -34.09 -1.98
N VAL A 98 13.56 -33.95 -3.29
CA VAL A 98 14.14 -35.04 -4.11
C VAL A 98 15.64 -34.90 -4.13
N ASN A 99 16.37 -35.98 -3.89
CA ASN A 99 17.80 -36.06 -4.21
C ASN A 99 17.97 -37.00 -5.42
N LEU A 100 18.62 -36.53 -6.47
CA LEU A 100 18.95 -37.33 -7.66
C LEU A 100 20.45 -37.65 -7.68
N ASP A 101 20.81 -38.93 -7.66
CA ASP A 101 22.19 -39.36 -7.88
C ASP A 101 22.46 -39.41 -9.39
N TYR A 102 22.98 -38.31 -9.94
CA TYR A 102 23.45 -38.25 -11.32
C TYR A 102 24.97 -38.03 -11.38
N ASP A 103 25.70 -39.12 -11.65
CA ASP A 103 27.13 -39.15 -11.97
C ASP A 103 28.07 -38.47 -10.94
N ASN A 104 27.69 -38.46 -9.65
CA ASN A 104 28.40 -37.81 -8.51
C ASN A 104 28.73 -36.32 -8.71
N LYS A 105 28.13 -35.68 -9.71
CA LYS A 105 28.52 -34.34 -10.16
C LYS A 105 27.41 -33.31 -10.03
N ILE A 106 26.14 -33.73 -9.99
CA ILE A 106 25.00 -32.82 -10.00
C ILE A 106 23.99 -33.25 -8.93
N ASP A 107 23.77 -32.39 -7.93
CA ASP A 107 22.71 -32.55 -6.93
C ASP A 107 21.47 -31.78 -7.39
N PHE A 108 20.38 -32.50 -7.69
CA PHE A 108 19.09 -31.87 -7.99
C PHE A 108 18.21 -31.87 -6.75
N TYR A 109 17.57 -30.73 -6.50
CA TYR A 109 16.57 -30.53 -5.46
C TYR A 109 15.23 -30.20 -6.12
N TRP A 110 14.18 -30.91 -5.76
CA TRP A 110 12.80 -30.57 -6.11
C TRP A 110 12.08 -30.20 -4.83
N PHE A 111 11.17 -29.23 -4.87
CA PHE A 111 10.39 -28.78 -3.72
C PHE A 111 8.90 -28.84 -4.06
N ALA A 112 8.11 -29.32 -3.11
CA ALA A 112 6.66 -29.38 -3.24
C ALA A 112 6.03 -29.01 -1.89
N ALA A 113 5.37 -27.86 -1.81
CA ALA A 113 4.80 -27.37 -0.55
C ALA A 113 3.52 -28.14 -0.19
N LYS A 114 3.56 -28.94 0.89
CA LYS A 114 2.47 -29.80 1.34
C LYS A 114 1.50 -29.05 2.24
N ASN A 115 2.03 -28.44 3.30
CA ASN A 115 1.34 -27.54 4.20
C ASN A 115 2.23 -26.32 4.39
N SER A 116 1.66 -25.13 4.32
CA SER A 116 2.43 -23.92 4.51
C SER A 116 1.65 -22.89 5.30
N THR A 117 2.36 -22.19 6.16
CA THR A 117 1.83 -21.10 6.97
C THR A 117 2.65 -19.86 6.69
N LEU A 118 1.98 -18.77 6.34
CA LEU A 118 2.52 -17.42 6.31
C LEU A 118 1.91 -16.65 7.47
N GLU A 119 2.76 -16.16 8.37
CA GLU A 119 2.37 -15.25 9.43
C GLU A 119 2.99 -13.89 9.15
N TYR A 120 2.16 -12.85 9.19
CA TYR A 120 2.56 -11.48 9.09
C TYR A 120 2.08 -10.73 10.33
N GLU A 121 3.02 -10.10 11.01
CA GLU A 121 2.78 -9.32 12.21
C GLU A 121 3.32 -7.92 11.97
N TYR A 122 2.52 -6.90 12.22
CA TYR A 122 2.89 -5.51 12.01
C TYR A 122 2.54 -4.70 13.26
N TYR A 123 3.52 -3.99 13.81
CA TYR A 123 3.38 -3.08 14.94
C TYR A 123 3.81 -1.68 14.57
N LEU A 124 2.89 -0.73 14.67
CA LEU A 124 3.18 0.71 14.62
C LEU A 124 3.21 1.25 16.05
N THR A 125 4.37 1.71 16.52
CA THR A 125 4.57 2.17 17.90
C THR A 125 4.67 3.69 18.04
N LYS A 126 4.81 4.40 16.92
CA LYS A 126 4.82 5.86 16.86
C LYS A 126 4.28 6.34 15.53
N ARG A 127 3.43 7.38 15.54
CA ARG A 127 3.01 8.13 14.36
C ARG A 127 2.90 9.61 14.69
N VAL A 128 3.70 10.43 14.03
CA VAL A 128 3.68 11.89 14.15
C VAL A 128 3.35 12.47 12.79
N GLU A 129 2.33 13.32 12.73
CA GLU A 129 1.86 13.98 11.50
C GLU A 129 1.94 15.49 11.68
N GLU A 130 2.75 16.14 10.85
CA GLU A 130 2.83 17.59 10.76
C GLU A 130 2.12 18.02 9.49
N TYR A 131 1.04 18.78 9.64
CA TYR A 131 0.18 19.25 8.58
C TYR A 131 0.34 20.77 8.42
N GLU A 132 0.70 21.19 7.22
CA GLU A 132 0.74 22.58 6.80
C GLU A 132 -0.24 22.73 5.63
N TYR A 133 -1.17 23.69 5.73
CA TYR A 133 -2.13 24.01 4.68
C TYR A 133 -2.25 25.51 4.50
N TYR A 134 -2.18 25.92 3.25
CA TYR A 134 -2.34 27.29 2.85
C TYR A 134 -3.30 27.34 1.67
N GLU A 135 -4.31 28.19 1.73
CA GLU A 135 -5.28 28.43 0.67
C GLU A 135 -5.59 29.92 0.55
N GLU A 136 -5.55 30.43 -0.68
CA GLU A 136 -6.11 31.73 -1.04
C GLU A 136 -7.40 31.49 -1.80
N THR A 137 -8.48 32.11 -1.33
CA THR A 137 -9.81 32.00 -1.95
C THR A 137 -10.34 33.36 -2.36
N HIS A 138 -10.80 33.46 -3.60
CA HIS A 138 -11.67 34.53 -4.07
C HIS A 138 -13.08 33.98 -4.24
N ARG A 139 -14.05 34.66 -3.62
CA ARG A 139 -15.47 34.29 -3.66
C ARG A 139 -16.27 35.47 -4.17
N ARG A 140 -16.93 35.30 -5.32
CA ARG A 140 -17.95 36.21 -5.82
C ARG A 140 -19.33 35.67 -5.48
N ILE A 141 -20.15 36.50 -4.86
CA ILE A 141 -21.50 36.15 -4.44
C ILE A 141 -22.48 37.05 -5.16
N GLU A 142 -23.37 36.45 -5.93
CA GLU A 142 -24.48 37.14 -6.58
C GLU A 142 -25.77 36.72 -5.87
N SER A 143 -26.48 37.68 -5.27
CA SER A 143 -27.68 37.42 -4.48
C SER A 143 -28.88 38.14 -5.08
N GLU A 144 -29.99 37.42 -5.23
CA GLU A 144 -31.32 37.96 -5.51
C GLU A 144 -32.15 37.88 -4.22
N PHE A 145 -32.68 39.02 -3.79
CA PHE A 145 -33.47 39.12 -2.58
C PHE A 145 -34.94 39.37 -2.90
N GLU A 146 -35.82 38.63 -2.25
CA GLU A 146 -37.27 38.83 -2.27
C GLU A 146 -37.77 39.07 -0.86
N LYS A 147 -38.40 40.22 -0.63
CA LYS A 147 -39.04 40.54 0.66
C LYS A 147 -40.52 40.28 0.58
N PHE A 148 -41.04 39.49 1.52
CA PHE A 148 -42.45 39.16 1.62
C PHE A 148 -43.07 39.70 2.89
N ASN A 149 -44.35 40.08 2.83
CA ASN A 149 -45.13 40.35 4.01
C ASN A 149 -45.35 39.04 4.80
N LEU A 150 -45.09 39.06 6.10
CA LEU A 150 -45.13 37.85 6.93
C LEU A 150 -46.54 37.25 7.07
N THR A 151 -47.58 38.07 6.94
CA THR A 151 -48.98 37.65 7.11
C THR A 151 -49.63 37.28 5.78
N THR A 152 -49.40 38.08 4.73
CA THR A 152 -50.06 37.87 3.43
C THR A 152 -49.20 37.06 2.44
N TRP A 153 -47.90 36.90 2.71
CA TRP A 153 -46.93 36.30 1.79
C TRP A 153 -46.82 37.00 0.42
N GLU A 154 -47.34 38.24 0.33
CA GLU A 154 -47.21 39.05 -0.88
C GLU A 154 -45.82 39.68 -0.95
N THR A 155 -45.25 39.69 -2.15
CA THR A 155 -43.95 40.32 -2.42
C THR A 155 -44.06 41.83 -2.22
N MET A 156 -43.24 42.34 -1.30
CA MET A 156 -43.14 43.75 -0.96
C MET A 156 -42.01 44.46 -1.73
N GLY A 157 -41.03 43.71 -2.22
CA GLY A 157 -39.94 44.25 -3.02
C GLY A 157 -38.89 43.21 -3.36
N THR A 158 -38.12 43.50 -4.40
CA THR A 158 -37.00 42.67 -4.84
C THR A 158 -35.79 43.55 -5.14
N TRP A 159 -34.59 43.04 -4.88
CA TRP A 159 -33.34 43.71 -5.23
C TRP A 159 -32.21 42.69 -5.42
N ASN A 160 -31.15 43.10 -6.10
CA ASN A 160 -29.97 42.28 -6.34
C ASN A 160 -28.75 42.92 -5.68
N GLU A 161 -27.87 42.08 -5.15
CA GLU A 161 -26.56 42.51 -4.66
C GLU A 161 -25.46 41.61 -5.23
N THR A 162 -24.27 42.19 -5.33
CA THR A 162 -23.05 41.44 -5.67
C THR A 162 -21.99 41.82 -4.67
N SER A 163 -21.30 40.82 -4.14
CA SER A 163 -20.18 41.03 -3.23
C SER A 163 -19.00 40.15 -3.63
N ASP A 164 -17.81 40.69 -3.44
CA ASP A 164 -16.54 39.98 -3.60
C ASP A 164 -15.88 39.85 -2.24
N VAL A 165 -15.44 38.63 -1.91
CA VAL A 165 -14.78 38.28 -0.67
C VAL A 165 -13.45 37.63 -1.01
N TYR A 166 -12.39 38.10 -0.37
CA TYR A 166 -11.05 37.50 -0.48
C TYR A 166 -10.68 36.96 0.90
N GLU A 167 -10.43 35.66 0.98
CA GLU A 167 -10.11 34.94 2.20
C GLU A 167 -8.74 34.27 2.04
N GLU A 168 -7.99 34.22 3.13
CA GLU A 168 -6.75 33.43 3.22
C GLU A 168 -6.93 32.48 4.41
N ILE A 169 -6.77 31.19 4.15
CA ILE A 169 -6.73 30.16 5.18
C ILE A 169 -5.29 29.69 5.28
N ASN A 170 -4.65 29.99 6.41
CA ASN A 170 -3.31 29.53 6.71
C ASN A 170 -3.35 28.74 8.02
N VAL A 171 -3.24 27.41 7.90
CA VAL A 171 -3.38 26.47 9.01
C VAL A 171 -2.11 25.64 9.11
N THR A 172 -1.46 25.71 10.26
CA THR A 172 -0.43 24.75 10.66
C THR A 172 -0.96 23.95 11.84
N HIS A 173 -0.90 22.63 11.72
CA HIS A 173 -1.39 21.70 12.74
C HIS A 173 -0.43 20.53 12.88
N THR A 174 0.02 20.26 14.10
CA THR A 174 0.78 19.05 14.40
C THR A 174 -0.11 18.09 15.17
N LYS A 175 -0.45 16.97 14.54
CA LYS A 175 -1.11 15.85 15.20
C LYS A 175 -0.04 14.87 15.65
N LYS A 176 0.11 14.73 16.96
CA LYS A 176 1.14 13.90 17.57
C LYS A 176 0.51 12.75 18.34
N GLU A 177 0.60 11.53 17.82
CA GLU A 177 0.19 10.31 18.50
C GLU A 177 1.43 9.58 19.03
N GLU A 178 1.94 10.10 20.14
CA GLU A 178 2.97 9.45 20.97
C GLU A 178 2.33 9.10 22.31
N TRP A 179 1.57 8.01 22.36
CA TRP A 179 0.99 7.55 23.62
C TRP A 179 1.57 6.20 23.99
N TYR A 180 1.75 6.00 25.29
CA TYR A 180 2.02 4.69 25.86
C TYR A 180 0.70 4.18 26.47
N PRO A 181 0.05 3.15 25.91
CA PRO A 181 0.44 2.38 24.74
C PRO A 181 -0.47 2.67 23.53
N PHE A 182 0.02 3.47 22.57
CA PHE A 182 -0.43 3.48 21.18
C PHE A 182 0.37 2.38 20.47
N PHE A 183 -0.32 1.31 20.13
CA PHE A 183 0.18 0.30 19.21
C PHE A 183 -0.96 -0.01 18.23
N ASP A 184 -0.73 0.25 16.95
CA ASP A 184 -1.55 -0.38 15.91
C ASP A 184 -0.92 -1.74 15.63
N HIS A 185 -1.67 -2.80 15.93
CA HIS A 185 -1.23 -4.17 15.75
C HIS A 185 -2.12 -4.85 14.73
N MET A 186 -1.53 -5.23 13.60
CA MET A 186 -2.17 -6.04 12.60
C MET A 186 -1.47 -7.39 12.54
N TYR A 187 -2.26 -8.44 12.72
CA TYR A 187 -1.80 -9.82 12.60
C TYR A 187 -2.60 -10.53 11.51
N TYR A 188 -1.89 -11.18 10.61
CA TYR A 188 -2.47 -11.94 9.52
C TYR A 188 -1.79 -13.30 9.43
N THR A 189 -2.58 -14.36 9.47
CA THR A 189 -2.11 -15.73 9.26
C THR A 189 -2.85 -16.33 8.08
N SER A 190 -2.09 -16.96 7.19
CA SER A 190 -2.61 -17.67 6.03
C SER A 190 -2.01 -19.06 5.95
N GLU A 191 -2.89 -20.05 5.89
CA GLU A 191 -2.52 -21.42 5.53
C GLU A 191 -2.72 -21.60 4.02
N PHE A 192 -1.75 -22.19 3.34
CA PHE A 192 -1.82 -22.48 1.92
C PHE A 192 -1.19 -23.83 1.57
N ILE A 193 -1.65 -24.40 0.47
CA ILE A 193 -1.10 -25.60 -0.16
C ILE A 193 -0.71 -25.19 -1.57
N MET A 194 0.58 -25.27 -1.92
CA MET A 194 1.04 -24.95 -3.26
C MET A 194 1.25 -26.25 -4.04
N PRO A 195 0.54 -26.47 -5.16
CA PRO A 195 0.77 -27.66 -5.96
C PRO A 195 2.22 -27.71 -6.44
N LEU A 196 2.71 -28.92 -6.65
CA LEU A 196 4.08 -29.29 -7.02
C LEU A 196 4.58 -28.48 -8.24
N ILE A 197 5.25 -27.35 -8.00
CA ILE A 197 5.86 -26.50 -9.02
C ILE A 197 7.36 -26.45 -8.73
N LEU A 198 8.19 -26.67 -9.76
CA LEU A 198 9.64 -26.58 -9.67
C LEU A 198 10.06 -25.16 -9.27
N THR A 199 10.35 -24.92 -8.00
CA THR A 199 10.68 -23.57 -7.50
C THR A 199 12.17 -23.27 -7.55
N VAL A 200 13.05 -24.28 -7.38
CA VAL A 200 14.51 -24.09 -7.37
C VAL A 200 15.22 -25.29 -8.02
N GLN A 201 16.17 -25.04 -8.92
CA GLN A 201 17.08 -26.06 -9.46
C GLN A 201 18.53 -25.61 -9.25
N ILE A 202 19.33 -26.43 -8.58
CA ILE A 202 20.77 -26.22 -8.39
C ILE A 202 21.51 -27.25 -9.23
N PHE A 203 22.61 -26.85 -9.89
CA PHE A 203 23.52 -27.78 -10.54
C PHE A 203 24.97 -27.41 -10.27
N LYS A 204 25.79 -28.43 -10.02
CA LYS A 204 27.24 -28.31 -9.88
C LYS A 204 27.87 -28.81 -11.18
N THR A 205 28.68 -27.97 -11.82
CA THR A 205 29.31 -28.32 -13.10
C THR A 205 30.61 -29.08 -12.88
N GLN A 206 31.15 -29.69 -13.95
CA GLN A 206 32.45 -30.37 -13.93
C GLN A 206 33.63 -29.46 -13.53
N ARG A 207 33.44 -28.13 -13.53
CA ARG A 207 34.43 -27.13 -13.11
C ARG A 207 34.22 -26.63 -11.67
N ASN A 208 33.33 -27.27 -10.91
CA ASN A 208 32.92 -26.86 -9.57
C ASN A 208 32.09 -25.55 -9.54
N ASP A 209 31.79 -24.96 -10.70
CA ASP A 209 30.88 -23.81 -10.80
C ASP A 209 29.46 -24.27 -10.47
N ARG A 210 28.81 -23.60 -9.51
CA ARG A 210 27.43 -23.85 -9.10
C ARG A 210 26.52 -22.82 -9.76
N MET A 211 25.42 -23.28 -10.34
CA MET A 211 24.40 -22.40 -10.91
C MET A 211 23.05 -22.80 -10.32
N ALA A 212 22.30 -21.82 -9.85
CA ALA A 212 20.97 -21.99 -9.30
C ALA A 212 19.97 -21.14 -10.08
N TRP A 213 18.75 -21.65 -10.26
CA TRP A 213 17.61 -20.90 -10.77
C TRP A 213 16.48 -21.04 -9.78
N ALA A 214 15.92 -19.92 -9.32
CA ALA A 214 14.82 -19.88 -8.36
C ALA A 214 13.73 -18.92 -8.87
N ASN A 215 12.47 -19.34 -8.82
CA ASN A 215 11.35 -18.41 -8.98
C ASN A 215 11.06 -17.77 -7.62
N LEU A 216 11.06 -16.44 -7.57
CA LEU A 216 10.78 -15.69 -6.34
C LEU A 216 9.31 -15.85 -5.95
N PHE A 217 9.06 -16.23 -4.69
CA PHE A 217 7.73 -16.15 -4.10
C PHE A 217 7.73 -15.00 -3.09
N PHE A 218 6.94 -13.95 -3.35
CA PHE A 218 6.82 -12.76 -2.46
C PHE A 218 8.18 -12.21 -1.97
N ASN A 219 9.20 -12.14 -2.84
CA ASN A 219 10.57 -11.70 -2.52
C ASN A 219 11.38 -12.60 -1.55
N PHE A 220 10.90 -13.78 -1.19
CA PHE A 220 11.67 -14.76 -0.42
C PHE A 220 12.40 -15.72 -1.36
N LEU A 221 13.71 -15.82 -1.18
CA LEU A 221 14.56 -16.88 -1.73
C LEU A 221 14.99 -17.74 -0.56
N ILE A 222 14.51 -18.99 -0.52
CA ILE A 222 14.89 -19.97 0.50
C ILE A 222 16.05 -20.76 -0.08
N TYR A 223 17.26 -20.49 0.41
CA TYR A 223 18.48 -21.24 0.08
C TYR A 223 19.31 -21.41 1.36
N GLU A 224 19.63 -22.65 1.69
CA GLU A 224 20.53 -22.99 2.79
C GLU A 224 21.95 -23.10 2.23
N ASP A 225 22.77 -22.07 2.47
CA ASP A 225 24.19 -22.06 2.07
C ASP A 225 25.05 -22.70 3.15
N GLU A 226 25.07 -24.03 3.21
CA GLU A 226 25.81 -24.80 4.23
C GLU A 226 27.33 -24.48 4.28
N ASP A 227 27.90 -23.84 3.25
CA ASP A 227 29.34 -23.52 3.16
C ASP A 227 29.69 -22.01 3.05
N GLN A 228 28.70 -21.11 3.14
CA GLN A 228 28.84 -19.64 3.13
C GLN A 228 29.64 -19.03 1.94
N ASN A 229 29.74 -19.71 0.80
CA ASN A 229 30.55 -19.22 -0.33
C ASN A 229 29.79 -18.42 -1.39
N GLY A 230 28.51 -18.11 -1.16
CA GLY A 230 27.76 -17.08 -1.90
C GLY A 230 27.34 -17.48 -3.31
N ILE A 231 26.06 -17.28 -3.63
CA ILE A 231 25.53 -17.46 -4.98
C ILE A 231 25.12 -16.10 -5.57
N LEU A 232 25.66 -15.81 -6.75
CA LEU A 232 25.29 -14.72 -7.65
C LEU A 232 24.36 -15.25 -8.76
N SER A 233 23.07 -14.91 -8.69
CA SER A 233 22.32 -14.11 -9.68
C SER A 233 20.82 -14.31 -9.48
N VAL A 234 20.11 -13.19 -9.32
CA VAL A 234 18.65 -13.11 -9.36
C VAL A 234 18.30 -12.59 -10.75
N GLY A 235 17.52 -13.35 -11.51
CA GLY A 235 16.93 -12.92 -12.79
C GLY A 235 15.45 -12.60 -12.58
N ILE A 236 15.02 -11.46 -13.14
CA ILE A 236 13.68 -10.85 -13.09
C ILE A 236 12.55 -11.83 -13.42
#